data_AF-A0A939KVZ1-F1
#
_entry.id   AF-A0A939KVZ1-F1
#
_cell.length_a   1.000
_cell.length_b   1.000
_cell.length_c   1.000
_cell.angle_alpha   90.00
_cell.angle_beta   90.00
_cell.angle_gamma   90.00
#
_symmetry.space_group_name_H-M   'P 1'
#
loop_
_entity.id
_entity.type
_entity.pdbx_description
1 polymer ?
#
loop_
_entity_poly.entity_id
_entity_poly.type
_entity_poly.pdbx_seq_one_letter_code
_entity_poly.pdbx_strand_id
1 'polypeptide(L)'
;MPNLTSVERISRFYEDDKNIFALIMVKYVLEGNRVTATEVSFCPIEFLDWDCLTVGALGWGQIQIANSNRILVNQGYSRKQWMLSLCETMFDFYPKEILKIQERIERFQEVKSFWESKQDIWV
;
A
#
# COMPACT_ATOMS: atom_id res chain seq x y z
N MET A 1 0.17 -3.59 -8.58
CA MET A 1 -0.32 -3.52 -7.20
C MET A 1 -1.31 -2.37 -7.11
N PRO A 2 -2.62 -2.66 -7.14
CA PRO A 2 -3.66 -1.66 -6.93
C PRO A 2 -3.56 -1.04 -5.53
N ASN A 3 -3.68 0.28 -5.47
CA ASN A 3 -3.81 1.05 -4.23
C ASN A 3 -5.26 0.99 -3.72
N LEU A 4 -5.45 0.69 -2.44
CA LEU A 4 -6.77 0.66 -1.79
C LEU A 4 -7.05 1.95 -1.02
N THR A 5 -6.24 2.24 0.01
CA THR A 5 -6.42 3.41 0.88
C THR A 5 -5.15 3.75 1.65
N SER A 6 -5.07 4.95 2.22
CA SER A 6 -4.00 5.33 3.16
C SER A 6 -4.19 4.63 4.50
N VAL A 7 -3.09 4.20 5.13
CA VAL A 7 -3.12 3.60 6.48
C VAL A 7 -3.65 4.59 7.54
N GLU A 8 -3.34 5.87 7.39
CA GLU A 8 -3.82 6.92 8.30
C GLU A 8 -5.32 7.18 8.10
N ARG A 9 -5.78 7.17 6.84
CA ARG A 9 -7.18 7.43 6.52
C ARG A 9 -8.08 6.32 7.06
N ILE A 10 -7.70 5.06 6.87
CA ILE A 10 -8.50 3.93 7.38
C ILE A 10 -8.52 3.89 8.91
N SER A 11 -7.38 4.20 9.55
CA SER A 11 -7.27 4.24 11.01
C SER A 11 -8.23 5.27 11.61
N ARG A 12 -8.27 6.49 11.06
CA ARG A 12 -9.23 7.52 11.47
C ARG A 12 -10.67 7.16 11.14
N PHE A 13 -10.90 6.58 9.96
CA PHE A 13 -12.25 6.21 9.52
C PHE A 13 -12.90 5.18 10.45
N TYR A 14 -12.12 4.27 11.04
CA TYR A 14 -12.59 3.26 11.99
C TYR A 14 -12.57 3.70 13.45
N GLU A 15 -12.34 4.98 13.75
CA GLU A 15 -12.62 5.55 15.07
C GLU A 15 -14.13 5.58 15.38
N ASP A 16 -14.99 5.56 14.35
CA ASP A 16 -16.43 5.33 14.48
C ASP A 16 -16.77 3.90 14.04
N ASP A 17 -17.27 3.10 14.98
CA ASP A 17 -17.63 1.69 14.74
C ASP A 17 -18.78 1.51 13.73
N LYS A 18 -19.54 2.57 13.42
CA LYS A 18 -20.62 2.52 12.41
C LYS A 18 -20.10 2.60 10.97
N ASN A 19 -18.86 3.05 10.79
CA ASN A 19 -18.28 3.16 9.46
C ASN A 19 -17.89 1.79 8.91
N ILE A 20 -18.09 1.57 7.61
CA ILE A 20 -17.66 0.34 6.90
C ILE A 20 -16.99 0.76 5.61
N PHE A 21 -15.73 0.37 5.40
CA PHE A 21 -15.03 0.62 4.16
C PHE A 21 -15.12 -0.63 3.29
N ALA A 22 -15.98 -0.59 2.26
CA ALA A 22 -16.23 -1.70 1.36
C ALA A 22 -15.56 -1.53 0.00
N LEU A 23 -15.19 -2.65 -0.61
CA LEU A 23 -14.49 -2.74 -1.87
C LEU A 23 -15.33 -3.53 -2.88
N ILE A 24 -15.49 -2.99 -4.09
CA ILE A 24 -15.95 -3.75 -5.26
C ILE A 24 -14.72 -4.05 -6.11
N MET A 25 -14.41 -5.32 -6.29
CA MET A 25 -13.29 -5.80 -7.09
C MET A 25 -13.83 -6.55 -8.30
N VAL A 26 -13.41 -6.15 -9.50
CA VAL A 26 -13.85 -6.76 -10.76
C VAL A 26 -12.65 -7.35 -11.47
N LYS A 27 -12.64 -8.67 -11.65
CA LYS A 27 -11.72 -9.34 -12.58
C LYS A 27 -12.34 -9.30 -13.96
N TYR A 28 -11.50 -9.06 -14.96
CA TYR A 28 -11.94 -8.97 -16.34
C TYR A 28 -10.88 -9.54 -17.28
N VAL A 29 -11.34 -9.91 -18.48
CA VAL A 29 -10.48 -10.29 -19.61
C VAL A 29 -10.69 -9.33 -20.76
N LEU A 30 -9.66 -9.19 -21.59
CA LEU A 30 -9.68 -8.39 -22.81
C LEU A 30 -9.70 -9.31 -24.01
N GLU A 31 -10.72 -9.18 -24.84
CA GLU A 31 -10.87 -9.91 -26.10
C GLU A 31 -11.03 -8.89 -27.24
N GLY A 32 -9.91 -8.57 -27.91
CA GLY A 32 -9.87 -7.49 -28.90
C GLY A 32 -10.16 -6.13 -28.27
N ASN A 33 -11.31 -5.52 -28.64
CA ASN A 33 -11.78 -4.25 -28.07
C ASN A 33 -12.88 -4.40 -27.01
N ARG A 34 -13.19 -5.64 -26.59
CA ARG A 34 -14.20 -5.92 -25.58
C ARG A 34 -13.57 -6.26 -24.24
N VAL A 35 -14.10 -5.66 -23.19
CA VAL A 35 -13.81 -6.00 -21.78
C VAL A 35 -14.96 -6.87 -21.28
N THR A 36 -14.66 -8.08 -20.83
CA THR A 36 -15.64 -8.98 -20.21
C THR A 36 -15.29 -9.16 -18.74
N ALA A 37 -16.18 -8.73 -17.84
CA ALA A 37 -16.04 -9.02 -16.42
C ALA A 37 -16.26 -10.53 -16.18
N THR A 38 -15.28 -11.19 -15.58
CA THR A 38 -15.31 -12.63 -15.30
C THR A 38 -15.71 -12.94 -13.87
N GLU A 39 -15.40 -12.04 -12.93
CA GLU A 39 -15.69 -12.23 -11.51
C GLU A 39 -15.87 -10.87 -10.85
N VAL A 40 -16.88 -10.75 -9.98
CA VAL A 40 -17.13 -9.57 -9.17
C VAL A 40 -17.19 -9.98 -7.71
N SER A 41 -16.38 -9.33 -6.88
CA SER A 41 -16.36 -9.50 -5.43
C SER A 41 -16.73 -8.19 -4.75
N PHE A 42 -17.58 -8.26 -3.74
CA PHE A 42 -17.95 -7.12 -2.90
C PHE A 42 -17.80 -7.49 -1.43
N CYS A 43 -16.88 -6.84 -0.73
CA CYS A 43 -16.64 -7.12 0.69
C CYS A 43 -16.06 -5.90 1.43
N PRO A 44 -16.25 -5.81 2.76
CA PRO A 44 -15.45 -4.94 3.61
C PRO A 44 -13.94 -5.21 3.43
N ILE A 45 -13.10 -4.19 3.59
CA ILE A 45 -11.64 -4.36 3.51
C ILE A 45 -11.12 -5.29 4.62
N GLU A 46 -11.80 -5.34 5.77
CA GLU A 46 -11.47 -6.23 6.88
C GLU A 46 -11.52 -7.69 6.48
N PHE A 47 -12.29 -8.05 5.44
CA PHE A 47 -12.36 -9.42 4.96
C PHE A 47 -11.19 -9.77 4.05
N LEU A 48 -10.34 -8.81 3.66
CA LEU A 48 -9.10 -9.11 2.97
C LEU A 48 -8.04 -9.55 3.97
N ASP A 49 -7.51 -10.75 3.76
CA ASP A 49 -6.43 -11.27 4.59
C ASP A 49 -5.14 -10.47 4.38
N TRP A 50 -4.38 -10.23 5.45
CA TRP A 50 -3.10 -9.53 5.38
C TRP A 50 -2.08 -10.27 4.48
N ASP A 51 -2.22 -11.59 4.29
CA ASP A 51 -1.42 -12.38 3.36
C ASP A 51 -1.57 -11.96 1.88
N CYS A 52 -2.64 -11.25 1.52
CA CYS A 52 -2.83 -10.69 0.17
C CYS A 52 -2.66 -9.17 0.10
N LEU A 53 -2.37 -8.54 1.24
CA LEU A 53 -2.15 -7.10 1.37
C LEU A 53 -0.66 -6.77 1.51
N THR A 54 -0.32 -5.53 1.19
CA THR A 54 1.00 -4.97 1.45
C THR A 54 0.89 -3.47 1.69
N VAL A 55 1.97 -2.85 2.18
CA VAL A 55 2.05 -1.41 2.42
C VAL A 55 3.06 -0.78 1.48
N GLY A 56 2.60 0.14 0.65
CA GLY A 56 3.43 0.96 -0.22
C GLY A 56 3.96 2.22 0.47
N ALA A 57 5.16 2.65 0.07
CA ALA A 57 5.85 3.84 0.59
C ALA A 57 5.31 5.16 -0.02
N LEU A 58 4.05 5.49 0.26
CA LEU A 58 3.44 6.77 -0.11
C LEU A 58 2.79 7.43 1.10
N GLY A 59 3.19 8.67 1.40
CA GLY A 59 2.69 9.42 2.57
C GLY A 59 2.95 8.66 3.87
N TRP A 60 1.90 8.41 4.65
CA TRP A 60 1.96 7.62 5.89
C TRP A 60 2.10 6.10 5.64
N GLY A 61 1.98 5.65 4.40
CA GLY A 61 1.81 4.25 4.03
C GLY A 61 0.49 4.05 3.29
N GLN A 62 0.51 3.19 2.28
CA GLN A 62 -0.67 2.93 1.46
C GLN A 62 -0.96 1.43 1.40
N ILE A 63 -2.16 1.03 1.85
CA ILE A 63 -2.61 -0.34 1.76
C ILE A 63 -2.83 -0.67 0.28
N GLN A 64 -2.25 -1.78 -0.17
CA GLN A 64 -2.24 -2.24 -1.54
C GLN A 64 -2.58 -3.72 -1.61
N ILE A 65 -3.10 -4.17 -2.76
CA ILE A 65 -3.14 -5.60 -3.08
C ILE A 65 -1.75 -6.04 -3.54
N ALA A 66 -1.16 -6.99 -2.82
CA ALA A 66 0.17 -7.52 -3.10
C ALA A 66 0.21 -8.25 -4.45
N ASN A 67 -0.82 -9.04 -4.75
CA ASN A 67 -0.98 -9.74 -6.02
C ASN A 67 -2.46 -9.84 -6.42
N SER A 68 -2.86 -9.10 -7.46
CA SER A 68 -4.26 -9.06 -7.94
C SER A 68 -4.80 -10.41 -8.43
N ASN A 69 -3.93 -11.36 -8.75
CA ASN A 69 -4.33 -12.71 -9.16
C ASN A 69 -4.62 -13.62 -7.96
N ARG A 70 -4.20 -13.23 -6.75
CA ARG A 70 -4.37 -13.99 -5.51
C ARG A 70 -4.95 -13.09 -4.42
N ILE A 71 -6.26 -12.93 -4.46
CA ILE A 71 -7.03 -12.21 -3.43
C ILE A 71 -7.57 -13.25 -2.46
N LEU A 72 -7.24 -13.10 -1.18
CA LEU A 72 -7.68 -14.00 -0.11
C LEU A 72 -8.76 -13.28 0.70
N VAL A 73 -9.98 -13.81 0.63
CA VAL A 73 -11.13 -13.26 1.36
C VAL A 73 -11.47 -14.18 2.53
N ASN A 74 -11.32 -13.68 3.76
CA ASN A 74 -11.71 -14.34 4.99
C ASN A 74 -13.01 -13.71 5.52
N GLN A 75 -14.14 -14.39 5.26
CA GLN A 75 -15.47 -13.91 5.63
C GLN A 75 -15.61 -13.83 7.15
N GLY A 76 -15.93 -12.64 7.67
CA GLY A 76 -16.14 -12.44 9.10
C GLY A 76 -14.87 -12.18 9.90
N TYR A 77 -13.75 -11.85 9.26
CA TYR A 77 -12.55 -11.43 9.96
C TYR A 77 -12.84 -10.17 10.81
N SER A 78 -12.51 -10.25 12.10
CA SER A 78 -12.78 -9.19 13.07
C SER A 78 -12.02 -7.91 12.72
N ARG A 79 -12.73 -6.78 12.65
CA ARG A 79 -12.13 -5.44 12.51
C ARG A 79 -11.03 -5.19 13.53
N LYS A 80 -11.25 -5.56 14.80
CA LYS A 80 -10.26 -5.37 15.86
C LYS A 80 -8.98 -6.13 15.54
N GLN A 81 -9.09 -7.40 15.18
CA GLN A 81 -7.91 -8.22 14.84
C GLN A 81 -7.22 -7.69 13.58
N TRP A 82 -8.00 -7.33 12.56
CA TRP A 82 -7.49 -6.76 11.32
C TRP A 82 -6.71 -5.46 11.55
N MET A 83 -7.20 -4.58 12.41
CA MET A 83 -6.53 -3.33 12.79
C MET A 83 -5.28 -3.57 13.65
N LEU A 84 -5.28 -4.58 14.53
CA LEU A 84 -4.07 -4.96 15.27
C LEU A 84 -2.99 -5.50 14.31
N SER A 85 -3.37 -6.31 13.32
CA SER A 85 -2.45 -6.75 12.26
C SER A 85 -1.93 -5.60 11.40
N LEU A 86 -2.74 -4.56 11.15
CA LEU A 86 -2.27 -3.32 10.53
C LEU A 86 -1.16 -2.68 11.38
N CYS A 87 -1.38 -2.55 12.69
CA CYS A 87 -0.38 -1.95 13.59
C CYS A 87 0.95 -2.71 13.57
N GLU A 88 0.93 -4.04 13.71
CA GLU A 88 2.14 -4.87 13.64
C GLU A 88 2.85 -4.72 12.28
N THR A 89 2.08 -4.72 11.18
CA THR A 89 2.63 -4.49 9.84
C THR A 89 3.32 -3.13 9.73
N MET A 90 2.75 -2.08 10.33
CA MET A 90 3.34 -0.75 10.33
C MET A 90 4.59 -0.65 11.21
N PHE A 91 4.63 -1.37 12.34
CA PHE A 91 5.81 -1.45 13.20
C PHE A 91 6.99 -2.11 12.48
N ASP A 92 6.75 -3.07 11.59
CA ASP A 92 7.79 -3.65 10.74
C ASP A 92 8.15 -2.79 9.52
N PHE A 93 7.18 -2.02 9.01
CA PHE A 93 7.34 -1.22 7.80
C PHE A 93 8.17 0.04 8.04
N TYR A 94 7.85 0.83 9.06
CA TYR A 94 8.49 2.13 9.27
C TYR A 94 10.00 2.07 9.51
N PRO A 95 10.54 1.13 10.31
CA PRO A 95 11.99 1.00 10.47
C PRO A 95 12.73 0.78 9.15
N LYS A 96 12.14 -0.01 8.23
CA LYS A 96 12.71 -0.26 6.90
C LYS A 96 12.70 1.00 6.05
N GLU A 97 11.66 1.82 6.15
CA GLU A 97 11.61 3.10 5.45
C GLU A 97 12.62 4.12 6.00
N ILE A 98 12.83 4.15 7.32
CA ILE A 98 13.86 4.99 7.95
C ILE A 98 15.24 4.64 7.39
N LEU A 99 15.58 3.34 7.33
CA LEU A 99 16.86 2.89 6.77
C LEU A 99 17.02 3.31 5.30
N LYS A 100 15.98 3.11 4.47
CA LYS A 100 16.01 3.56 3.07
C LYS A 100 16.20 5.08 2.94
N ILE A 101 15.59 5.86 3.84
CA ILE A 101 15.75 7.32 3.83
C ILE A 101 17.18 7.70 4.20
N GLN A 102 17.78 7.03 5.19
CA GLN A 102 19.19 7.24 5.56
C GLN A 102 20.13 6.94 4.38
N GLU A 103 19.99 5.78 3.73
CA GLU A 103 20.77 5.41 2.54
C GLU A 103 20.63 6.45 1.41
N ARG A 104 19.41 6.96 1.20
CA ARG A 104 19.16 8.02 0.19
C ARG A 104 19.85 9.32 0.55
N ILE A 105 19.88 9.71 1.82
CA ILE A 105 20.58 10.91 2.29
C ILE A 105 22.08 10.75 2.03
N GLU A 106 22.68 9.63 2.44
CA GLU A 106 24.10 9.33 2.24
C GLU A 106 24.46 9.40 0.75
N ARG A 107 23.68 8.72 -0.11
CA ARG A 107 23.87 8.77 -1.56
C ARG A 107 23.88 10.20 -2.10
N PHE A 108 22.99 11.07 -1.63
CA PHE A 108 22.92 12.45 -2.11
C PHE A 108 24.01 13.36 -1.53
N GLN A 109 24.59 13.03 -0.38
CA GLN A 109 25.81 13.68 0.11
C GLN A 109 27.00 13.40 -0.84
N GLU A 110 27.13 12.17 -1.32
CA GLU A 110 28.15 11.82 -2.33
C GLU A 110 27.89 12.52 -3.65
N VAL A 111 26.65 12.55 -4.13
CA VAL A 111 26.26 13.28 -5.36
C VAL A 111 26.63 14.76 -5.23
N LYS A 112 26.32 15.39 -4.10
CA LYS A 112 26.68 16.78 -3.83
C LYS A 112 28.20 16.97 -3.90
N SER A 113 28.96 16.16 -3.17
CA SER A 113 30.43 16.25 -3.13
C SER A 113 31.06 16.08 -4.52
N PHE A 114 30.51 15.17 -5.33
CA PHE A 114 30.92 15.00 -6.73
C PHE A 114 30.72 16.28 -7.54
N TRP A 115 29.55 16.92 -7.45
CA TRP A 115 29.26 18.14 -8.21
C TRP A 115 30.03 19.36 -7.71
N GLU A 116 30.28 19.49 -6.41
CA GLU A 116 31.14 20.54 -5.84
C GLU A 116 32.59 20.46 -6.35
N SER A 117 33.05 19.26 -6.74
CA SER A 117 34.38 19.06 -7.33
C SER A 117 34.46 19.38 -8.83
N LYS A 118 33.32 19.62 -9.50
CA LYS A 118 33.27 19.89 -10.94
C LYS A 118 33.41 21.38 -11.19
N GLN A 119 34.18 21.73 -12.22
CA GLN A 119 34.13 23.08 -12.79
C GLN A 119 32.85 23.25 -13.60
N ASP A 120 32.32 24.47 -13.60
CA ASP A 120 31.19 24.79 -14.44
C ASP A 120 31.59 24.72 -15.91
N ILE A 121 30.73 24.13 -16.72
CA ILE A 121 30.99 23.92 -18.15
C ILE A 121 30.44 25.04 -19.01
N TRP A 122 29.67 25.96 -18.42
CA TRP A 122 29.04 27.11 -19.07
C TRP A 122 29.63 28.45 -18.59
N VAL A 123 30.96 28.53 -18.48
CA VAL A 123 31.68 29.80 -18.31
C VAL A 123 31.80 30.53 -19.64
#